data_AF-A0A817U720-F1
#
_entry.id   AF-A0A817U720-F1
#
_cell.length_a   1.000
_cell.length_b   1.000
_cell.length_c   1.000
_cell.angle_alpha   90.00
_cell.angle_beta   90.00
_cell.angle_gamma   90.00
#
_symmetry.space_group_name_H-M   'P 1'
#
loop_
_entity.id
_entity.type
_entity.pdbx_description
1 polymer ?
#
loop_
_entity_poly.entity_id
_entity_poly.type
_entity_poly.pdbx_seq_one_letter_code
_entity_poly.pdbx_strand_id
1 'polypeptide(L)'
;MMPIRVHWETETVFLKAANITIIVDGKVFQNPPAYADEGNGVQSDPSDANYTTLEVIWFEHGVEMRLFIYFRCNGKEWWSFELRIYNGKQDADWIIFEGVFFKQQLGNSFQGDVKFYDKKTEACLQINQMELQAFLRH
;
A
#
# COMPACT_ATOMS: atom_id res chain seq x y z
N MET A 1 7.52 18.62 -11.51
CA MET A 1 7.43 17.55 -10.50
C MET A 1 6.28 17.90 -9.57
N MET A 2 5.32 17.00 -9.36
CA MET A 2 4.28 17.25 -8.35
C MET A 2 4.88 17.09 -6.95
N PRO A 3 4.38 17.80 -5.92
CA PRO A 3 4.87 17.62 -4.56
C PRO A 3 4.52 16.21 -4.06
N ILE A 4 5.41 15.61 -3.26
CA ILE A 4 5.09 14.40 -2.48
C ILE A 4 4.02 14.77 -1.47
N ARG A 5 2.94 13.99 -1.42
CA ARG A 5 1.79 14.22 -0.52
C ARG A 5 1.58 13.08 0.45
N VAL A 6 2.06 11.89 0.10
CA VAL A 6 2.00 10.70 0.94
C VAL A 6 3.41 10.27 1.28
N HIS A 7 3.65 10.03 2.56
CA HIS A 7 4.85 9.38 3.07
C HIS A 7 4.43 8.48 4.23
N TRP A 8 4.55 7.18 4.00
CA TRP A 8 4.34 6.13 4.99
C TRP A 8 5.64 5.40 5.20
N GLU A 9 5.99 5.16 6.46
CA GLU A 9 7.25 4.53 6.81
C GLU A 9 7.10 3.70 8.07
N THR A 10 7.76 2.57 8.06
CA THR A 10 7.96 1.67 9.19
C THR A 10 9.45 1.33 9.27
N GLU A 11 9.85 0.50 10.22
CA GLU A 11 11.24 0.07 10.31
C GLU A 11 11.72 -0.75 9.10
N THR A 12 10.79 -1.41 8.39
CA THR A 12 11.14 -2.34 7.31
C THR A 12 10.62 -1.93 5.94
N VAL A 13 9.68 -0.98 5.83
CA VAL A 13 9.11 -0.57 4.53
C VAL A 13 8.86 0.94 4.54
N PHE A 14 9.13 1.62 3.41
CA PHE A 14 8.60 2.96 3.16
C PHE A 14 7.88 3.03 1.82
N LEU A 15 6.89 3.91 1.74
CA LEU A 15 6.21 4.33 0.52
C LEU A 15 6.08 5.85 0.51
N LYS A 16 6.56 6.49 -0.56
CA LYS A 16 6.31 7.89 -0.88
C LYS A 16 5.54 7.98 -2.19
N ALA A 17 4.63 8.94 -2.29
CA ALA A 17 3.90 9.17 -3.53
C ALA A 17 3.44 10.63 -3.64
N ALA A 18 3.30 11.11 -4.89
CA ALA A 18 2.63 12.37 -5.15
C ALA A 18 1.11 12.27 -4.94
N ASN A 19 0.53 11.10 -5.23
CA ASN A 19 -0.89 10.86 -5.04
C ASN A 19 -1.19 9.36 -4.84
N ILE A 20 -2.12 9.05 -3.95
CA ILE A 20 -2.78 7.74 -3.86
C ILE A 20 -4.27 7.95 -4.00
N THR A 21 -4.91 7.14 -4.84
CA THR A 21 -6.35 7.19 -5.10
C THR A 21 -6.93 5.78 -5.11
N ILE A 22 -7.97 5.56 -4.32
CA ILE A 22 -8.78 4.35 -4.35
C ILE A 22 -10.18 4.73 -4.79
N ILE A 23 -10.68 4.06 -5.83
CA ILE A 23 -12.04 4.20 -6.35
C ILE A 23 -12.75 2.88 -6.12
N VAL A 24 -13.77 2.88 -5.29
CA VAL A 24 -14.58 1.70 -4.95
C VAL A 24 -16.02 2.15 -4.74
N ASP A 25 -16.98 1.39 -5.28
CA ASP A 25 -18.42 1.65 -5.10
C ASP A 25 -18.83 3.10 -5.45
N GLY A 26 -18.23 3.66 -6.51
CA GLY A 26 -18.45 5.05 -6.94
C GLY A 26 -17.87 6.14 -6.03
N LYS A 27 -17.26 5.77 -4.91
CA LYS A 27 -16.55 6.69 -3.99
C LYS A 27 -15.09 6.79 -4.36
N VAL A 28 -14.51 7.93 -4.02
CA VAL A 28 -13.09 8.23 -4.22
C VAL A 28 -12.46 8.54 -2.88
N PHE A 29 -11.38 7.84 -2.55
CA PHE A 29 -10.58 7.99 -1.34
C PHE A 29 -9.18 8.41 -1.74
N GLN A 30 -8.65 9.47 -1.14
CA GLN A 30 -7.40 10.08 -1.62
C GLN A 30 -6.45 10.51 -0.52
N ASN A 31 -5.16 10.32 -0.80
CA ASN A 31 -4.03 10.81 -0.01
C ASN A 31 -4.27 10.64 1.50
N PRO A 32 -4.38 9.38 1.96
CA PRO A 32 -4.71 9.11 3.35
C PRO A 32 -3.74 9.87 4.25
N PRO A 33 -4.24 10.55 5.28
CA PRO A 33 -3.37 11.29 6.17
C PRO A 33 -2.43 10.32 6.88
N ALA A 34 -1.20 10.76 7.15
CA ALA A 34 -0.21 9.97 7.88
C ALA A 34 -0.50 9.86 9.40
N TYR A 35 -1.74 10.09 9.85
CA TYR A 35 -2.06 10.13 11.28
C TYR A 35 -2.16 8.72 11.86
N ALA A 36 -1.21 8.39 12.75
CA ALA A 36 -1.37 7.34 13.73
C ALA A 36 -2.21 7.89 14.88
N ASP A 37 -3.45 7.43 15.02
CA ASP A 37 -4.25 7.63 16.23
C ASP A 37 -4.91 6.31 16.58
N GLU A 38 -4.95 5.96 17.87
CA GLU A 38 -5.14 4.60 18.42
C GLU A 38 -6.01 3.66 17.55
N GLY A 39 -5.35 2.78 16.78
CA GLY A 39 -5.97 1.77 15.89
C GLY A 39 -6.01 2.12 14.40
N ASN A 40 -5.75 3.38 14.04
CA ASN A 40 -5.51 3.87 12.68
C ASN A 40 -4.03 4.24 12.56
N GLY A 41 -3.38 3.93 11.43
CA GLY A 41 -1.96 4.26 11.26
C GLY A 41 -1.23 3.46 10.20
N VAL A 42 0.09 3.70 10.14
CA VAL A 42 1.05 3.02 9.29
C VAL A 42 1.82 2.01 10.13
N GLN A 43 1.71 0.72 9.80
CA GLN A 43 2.36 -0.36 10.54
C GLN A 43 2.89 -1.45 9.60
N SER A 44 3.58 -2.43 10.20
CA SER A 44 4.22 -3.54 9.51
C SER A 44 4.24 -4.75 10.42
N ASP A 45 4.03 -5.94 9.87
CA ASP A 45 4.08 -7.22 10.58
C ASP A 45 5.18 -8.14 10.00
N PRO A 46 6.47 -7.89 10.33
CA PRO A 46 7.55 -8.75 9.90
C PRO A 46 7.59 -10.05 10.74
N SER A 47 7.11 -11.15 10.17
CA SER A 47 7.11 -12.46 10.82
C SER A 47 8.44 -13.21 10.70
N ASP A 48 9.23 -12.94 9.66
CA ASP A 48 10.56 -13.54 9.43
C ASP A 48 11.41 -12.67 8.48
N ALA A 49 12.70 -13.02 8.30
CA ALA A 49 13.64 -12.25 7.48
C ALA A 49 13.25 -12.13 5.99
N ASN A 50 12.33 -12.97 5.52
CA ASN A 50 11.86 -13.05 4.14
C ASN A 50 10.42 -12.55 3.99
N TYR A 51 9.83 -11.95 5.03
CA TYR A 51 8.45 -11.45 5.02
C TYR A 51 8.29 -10.14 5.78
N THR A 52 7.53 -9.22 5.19
CA THR A 52 7.06 -8.02 5.89
C THR A 52 5.80 -7.49 5.21
N THR A 53 5.09 -6.59 5.88
CA THR A 53 3.92 -5.88 5.35
C THR A 53 4.10 -4.38 5.43
N LEU A 54 3.37 -3.65 4.59
CA LEU A 54 3.00 -2.26 4.84
C LEU A 54 1.49 -2.22 4.98
N GLU A 55 1.02 -1.82 6.15
CA GLU A 55 -0.39 -1.81 6.50
C GLU A 55 -0.80 -0.40 6.87
N VAL A 56 -1.73 0.16 6.11
CA VAL A 56 -2.22 1.52 6.33
C VAL A 56 -3.72 1.46 6.56
N ILE A 57 -4.17 2.04 7.66
CA ILE A 57 -5.57 2.13 8.07
C ILE A 57 -5.90 3.60 8.30
N TRP A 58 -7.00 4.08 7.72
CA TRP A 58 -7.49 5.45 7.91
C TRP A 58 -9.00 5.51 7.86
N PHE A 59 -9.56 6.64 8.24
CA PHE A 59 -10.99 6.91 8.18
C PHE A 59 -11.26 8.11 7.27
N GLU A 60 -12.16 7.94 6.30
CA GLU A 60 -12.50 8.96 5.32
C GLU A 60 -13.97 8.82 4.92
N HIS A 61 -14.68 9.95 4.83
CA HIS A 61 -16.11 9.98 4.52
C HIS A 61 -17.00 9.10 5.42
N GLY A 62 -16.64 8.91 6.69
CA GLY A 62 -17.43 8.09 7.60
C GLY A 62 -17.19 6.58 7.46
N VAL A 63 -16.15 6.17 6.72
CA VAL A 63 -15.83 4.76 6.45
C VAL A 63 -14.35 4.50 6.74
N GLU A 64 -14.06 3.36 7.36
CA GLU A 64 -12.69 2.87 7.50
C GLU A 64 -12.19 2.34 6.16
N MET A 65 -10.97 2.71 5.80
CA MET A 65 -10.27 2.24 4.63
C MET A 65 -8.94 1.64 5.02
N ARG A 66 -8.53 0.63 4.26
CA ARG A 66 -7.24 -0.05 4.43
C ARG A 66 -6.55 -0.21 3.10
N LEU A 67 -5.21 -0.13 3.13
CA LEU A 67 -4.32 -0.54 2.05
C LEU A 67 -3.20 -1.36 2.67
N PHE A 68 -3.20 -2.66 2.39
CA PHE A 68 -2.20 -3.59 2.87
C PHE A 68 -1.36 -4.09 1.68
N ILE A 69 -0.04 -4.10 1.82
CA ILE A 69 0.89 -4.61 0.82
C ILE A 69 1.78 -5.64 1.49
N TYR A 70 1.84 -6.82 0.90
CA TYR A 70 2.56 -7.97 1.45
C TYR A 70 3.80 -8.25 0.62
N PHE A 71 4.95 -8.43 1.28
CA PHE A 71 6.24 -8.57 0.64
C PHE A 71 6.91 -9.90 0.95
N ARG A 72 7.68 -10.40 -0.03
CA ARG A 72 8.63 -11.50 0.15
C ARG A 72 10.02 -11.05 -0.26
N CYS A 73 11.02 -11.71 0.31
CA CYS A 73 12.43 -11.58 -0.06
C CYS A 73 13.06 -12.96 -0.18
N ASN A 74 14.09 -13.10 -1.04
CA ASN A 74 14.90 -14.31 -1.16
C ASN A 74 16.39 -14.10 -0.77
N GLY A 75 16.67 -13.00 -0.06
CA GLY A 75 18.03 -12.56 0.29
C GLY A 75 18.78 -11.81 -0.83
N LYS A 76 18.20 -11.69 -2.02
CA LYS A 76 18.77 -10.92 -3.16
C LYS A 76 17.80 -9.93 -3.77
N GLU A 77 16.53 -10.29 -3.80
CA GLU A 77 15.46 -9.53 -4.40
C GLU A 77 14.26 -9.53 -3.48
N TRP A 78 13.49 -8.45 -3.52
CA TRP A 78 12.19 -8.33 -2.87
C TRP A 78 11.11 -8.07 -3.91
N TRP A 79 9.88 -8.44 -3.59
CA TRP A 79 8.69 -8.15 -4.39
C TRP A 79 7.46 -8.13 -3.49
N SER A 80 6.42 -7.43 -3.93
CA SER A 80 5.08 -7.65 -3.37
C SER A 80 4.43 -8.84 -4.07
N PHE A 81 3.80 -9.72 -3.30
CA PHE A 81 3.02 -10.83 -3.85
C PHE A 81 1.50 -10.59 -3.80
N GLU A 82 1.08 -9.57 -3.04
CA GLU A 82 -0.33 -9.27 -2.81
C GLU A 82 -0.51 -7.83 -2.33
N LEU A 83 -1.58 -7.19 -2.81
CA LEU A 83 -2.11 -5.95 -2.28
C LEU A 83 -3.58 -6.15 -1.92
N ARG A 84 -4.04 -5.50 -0.85
CA ARG A 84 -5.45 -5.48 -0.47
C ARG A 84 -5.93 -4.07 -0.22
N ILE A 85 -7.15 -3.78 -0.65
CA ILE A 85 -7.87 -2.57 -0.28
C ILE A 85 -9.24 -2.91 0.30
N TYR A 86 -9.77 -2.06 1.17
CA TYR A 86 -11.19 -2.15 1.54
C TYR A 86 -12.10 -1.64 0.43
N ASN A 87 -13.31 -2.21 0.38
CA ASN A 87 -14.35 -1.92 -0.60
C ASN A 87 -15.17 -0.63 -0.33
N GLY A 88 -14.82 0.16 0.68
CA GLY A 88 -15.48 1.45 0.98
C GLY A 88 -16.88 1.33 1.61
N LYS A 89 -17.19 0.18 2.25
CA LYS A 89 -18.44 -0.07 2.98
C LYS A 89 -18.22 -0.12 4.49
N GLN A 90 -19.29 0.14 5.26
CA GLN A 90 -19.25 0.08 6.72
C GLN A 90 -19.04 -1.37 7.21
N ASP A 91 -19.68 -2.34 6.55
CA ASP A 91 -19.35 -3.75 6.65
C ASP A 91 -18.27 -4.06 5.60
N ALA A 92 -17.03 -3.77 5.96
CA ALA A 92 -15.91 -3.75 5.02
C ALA A 92 -15.52 -5.18 4.58
N ASP A 93 -15.19 -5.31 3.30
CA ASP A 93 -14.60 -6.54 2.74
C ASP A 93 -13.37 -6.18 1.90
N TRP A 94 -12.49 -7.16 1.72
CA TRP A 94 -11.25 -7.02 0.98
C TRP A 94 -11.46 -7.17 -0.52
N ILE A 95 -10.86 -6.27 -1.27
CA ILE A 95 -10.54 -6.47 -2.69
C ILE A 95 -9.05 -6.79 -2.75
N ILE A 96 -8.72 -7.93 -3.36
CA ILE A 96 -7.37 -8.51 -3.34
C ILE A 96 -6.79 -8.46 -4.76
N PHE A 97 -5.57 -7.96 -4.87
CA PHE A 97 -4.76 -8.01 -6.08
C PHE A 97 -3.57 -8.93 -5.83
N GLU A 98 -3.59 -10.13 -6.43
CA GLU A 98 -2.51 -11.10 -6.34
C GLU A 98 -1.59 -11.03 -7.57
N GLY A 99 -0.29 -11.26 -7.38
CA GLY A 99 0.67 -11.28 -8.48
C GLY A 99 2.12 -11.18 -8.02
N VAL A 100 3.01 -10.74 -8.90
CA VAL A 100 4.37 -10.35 -8.54
C VAL A 100 4.56 -8.91 -8.97
N PHE A 101 4.67 -8.02 -7.98
CA PHE A 101 4.73 -6.58 -8.19
C PHE A 101 6.01 -5.99 -7.60
N PHE A 102 6.43 -4.85 -8.15
CA PHE A 102 7.54 -4.04 -7.63
C PHE A 102 8.85 -4.80 -7.42
N LYS A 103 9.08 -5.87 -8.19
CA LYS A 103 10.27 -6.71 -8.01
C LYS A 103 11.53 -5.86 -8.17
N GLN A 104 12.41 -5.89 -7.18
CA GLN A 104 13.67 -5.14 -7.15
C GLN A 104 14.78 -5.93 -6.48
N GLN A 105 16.03 -5.54 -6.77
CA GLN A 105 17.17 -5.99 -5.97
C GLN A 105 17.06 -5.45 -4.54
N LEU A 106 17.60 -6.21 -3.59
CA LEU A 106 17.68 -5.83 -2.20
C LEU A 106 18.43 -4.50 -2.04
N GLY A 107 17.89 -3.59 -1.22
CA GLY A 107 18.45 -2.25 -1.04
C GLY A 107 18.03 -1.20 -2.09
N ASN A 108 17.33 -1.60 -3.16
CA ASN A 108 16.82 -0.66 -4.16
C ASN A 108 15.32 -0.37 -3.96
N SER A 109 14.92 0.86 -4.30
CA SER A 109 13.51 1.26 -4.39
C SER A 109 12.93 1.02 -5.78
N PHE A 110 11.65 0.65 -5.83
CA PHE A 110 10.83 0.76 -7.03
C PHE A 110 10.40 2.22 -7.20
N GLN A 111 10.42 2.72 -8.44
CA GLN A 111 9.92 4.05 -8.78
C GLN A 111 8.98 3.99 -9.98
N GLY A 112 7.81 4.63 -9.89
CA GLY A 112 6.90 4.75 -11.02
C GLY A 112 5.43 5.01 -10.67
N ASP A 113 4.61 5.13 -11.69
CA ASP A 113 3.15 5.14 -11.57
C ASP A 113 2.61 3.72 -11.63
N VAL A 114 1.64 3.38 -10.78
CA VAL A 114 0.96 2.08 -10.81
C VAL A 114 -0.54 2.21 -10.74
N LYS A 115 -1.23 1.26 -11.39
CA LYS A 115 -2.69 1.16 -11.40
C LYS A 115 -3.10 -0.30 -11.34
N PHE A 116 -3.93 -0.63 -10.37
CA PHE A 116 -4.57 -1.94 -10.22
C PHE A 116 -6.06 -1.77 -10.44
N TYR A 117 -6.68 -2.70 -11.16
CA TYR A 117 -8.10 -2.65 -11.49
C TYR A 117 -8.72 -4.04 -11.32
N ASP A 118 -9.73 -4.14 -10.45
CA ASP A 118 -10.53 -5.35 -10.30
C ASP A 118 -11.80 -5.22 -11.13
N LYS A 119 -11.93 -6.05 -12.16
CA LYS A 119 -13.07 -5.99 -13.10
C LYS A 119 -14.40 -6.39 -12.45
N LYS A 120 -14.36 -7.20 -11.38
CA LYS A 120 -15.57 -7.74 -10.75
C LYS A 120 -16.28 -6.68 -9.90
N THR A 121 -15.50 -5.90 -9.16
CA THR A 121 -15.99 -4.83 -8.28
C THR A 121 -15.85 -3.43 -8.89
N GLU A 122 -15.23 -3.35 -10.07
CA GLU A 122 -14.83 -2.10 -10.73
C GLU A 122 -13.89 -1.22 -9.88
N ALA A 123 -13.27 -1.82 -8.86
CA ALA A 123 -12.36 -1.14 -7.97
C ALA A 123 -11.06 -0.75 -8.66
N CYS A 124 -10.53 0.42 -8.33
CA CYS A 124 -9.27 0.91 -8.85
C CYS A 124 -8.38 1.45 -7.73
N LEU A 125 -7.14 0.97 -7.65
CA LEU A 125 -6.07 1.58 -6.88
C LEU A 125 -5.09 2.23 -7.85
N GLN A 126 -4.82 3.52 -7.68
CA GLN A 126 -3.83 4.26 -8.45
C GLN A 126 -2.86 4.96 -7.52
N ILE A 127 -1.56 4.80 -7.79
CA ILE A 127 -0.48 5.46 -7.04
C ILE A 127 0.42 6.15 -8.05
N ASN A 128 0.60 7.46 -7.90
CA ASN A 128 1.38 8.27 -8.81
C ASN A 128 2.70 8.74 -8.21
N GLN A 129 3.76 8.69 -9.02
CA GLN A 129 5.13 9.01 -8.63
C GLN A 129 5.53 8.27 -7.35
N MET A 130 5.24 6.96 -7.33
CA MET A 130 5.56 6.11 -6.20
C MET A 130 7.07 5.93 -6.09
N GLU A 131 7.59 6.01 -4.88
CA GLU A 131 8.84 5.42 -4.46
C GLU A 131 8.54 4.42 -3.34
N LEU A 132 8.88 3.15 -3.55
CA LEU A 132 8.56 2.06 -2.62
C LEU A 132 9.80 1.21 -2.39
N GLN A 133 10.15 0.96 -1.14
CA GLN A 133 11.19 0.00 -0.79
C GLN A 133 10.75 -0.83 0.40
N ALA A 134 10.94 -2.14 0.29
CA ALA A 134 10.74 -3.09 1.37
C ALA A 134 12.08 -3.63 1.88
N PHE A 135 12.02 -4.15 3.10
CA PHE A 135 13.12 -4.66 3.88
C PHE A 135 14.27 -3.64 4.09
N LEU A 136 13.98 -2.48 4.67
CA LEU A 136 14.98 -1.42 4.93
C LEU A 136 16.08 -1.81 5.93
N ARG A 137 15.78 -2.73 6.84
CA ARG A 137 16.71 -3.29 7.83
C ARG A 137 16.77 -4.80 7.61
N HIS A 138 17.95 -5.32 7.31
CA HIS A 138 18.27 -6.73 7.13
C HIS A 138 19.26 -7.20 8.18
#